data_AF-A0A967WJW1-F1
#
_entry.id   AF-A0A967WJW1-F1
#
_cell.length_a   1.000
_cell.length_b   1.000
_cell.length_c   1.000
_cell.angle_alpha   90.00
_cell.angle_beta   90.00
_cell.angle_gamma   90.00
#
_symmetry.space_group_name_H-M   'P 1'
#
loop_
_entity.id
_entity.type
_entity.pdbx_description
1 polymer ?
#
loop_
_entity_poly.entity_id
_entity_poly.type
_entity_poly.pdbx_seq_one_letter_code
_entity_poly.pdbx_strand_id
1 'polypeptide(L)'
;TDLHIFRGEYPGAFPLIAGHEFGGEIVEVGKDVTSLHGGQRVAVDPNLSCGQCHFCREEAANHCLNWEGIGVTLPGAFAQYVAAPARACYPLPDSLTD
;
A
#
# COMPACT_ATOMS: atom_id res chain seq x y z
N THR A 1 1.25 11.87 7.46
CA THR A 1 -0.23 11.83 7.47
C THR A 1 -0.83 11.24 8.73
N ASP A 2 -0.22 10.23 9.37
CA ASP A 2 -0.85 9.49 10.48
C ASP A 2 -1.23 10.37 11.69
N LEU A 3 -0.40 11.34 12.07
CA LEU A 3 -0.72 12.28 13.15
C LEU A 3 -1.97 13.13 12.83
N HIS A 4 -2.15 13.53 11.58
CA HIS A 4 -3.33 14.29 11.16
C HIS A 4 -4.58 13.40 11.17
N ILE A 5 -4.48 12.14 10.74
CA ILE A 5 -5.58 11.16 10.87
C ILE A 5 -5.93 10.97 12.35
N PHE A 6 -4.94 10.76 13.22
CA PHE A 6 -5.14 10.59 14.66
C PHE A 6 -5.81 11.81 15.30
N ARG A 7 -5.49 13.03 14.85
CA ARG A 7 -6.10 14.29 15.33
C ARG A 7 -7.43 14.62 14.65
N GLY A 8 -7.88 13.84 13.66
CA GLY A 8 -9.08 14.14 12.88
C GLY A 8 -8.93 15.30 11.89
N GLU A 9 -7.69 15.71 11.60
CA GLU A 9 -7.33 16.80 10.68
C GLU A 9 -7.24 16.31 9.22
N TYR A 10 -7.23 14.99 9.00
CA TYR A 10 -7.20 14.36 7.68
C TYR A 10 -8.31 13.29 7.57
N PRO A 11 -9.03 13.20 6.44
CA PRO A 11 -10.12 12.25 6.28
C PRO A 11 -9.59 10.80 6.13
N GLY A 12 -9.58 10.05 7.24
CA GLY A 12 -9.36 8.60 7.26
C GLY A 12 -10.69 7.82 7.31
N ALA A 13 -10.69 6.57 6.83
CA ALA A 13 -11.86 5.70 6.87
C ALA A 13 -11.89 4.87 8.17
N PHE A 14 -12.65 5.31 9.17
CA PHE A 14 -12.73 4.64 10.47
C PHE A 14 -13.79 3.51 10.51
N PRO A 15 -13.55 2.41 11.27
CA PRO A 15 -12.36 2.11 12.06
C PRO A 15 -11.14 1.79 11.19
N LEU A 16 -9.97 2.33 11.57
CA LEU A 16 -8.75 2.29 10.76
C LEU A 16 -7.57 1.75 11.56
N ILE A 17 -6.85 0.78 10.97
CA ILE A 17 -5.45 0.53 11.32
C ILE A 17 -4.62 1.49 10.47
N ALA A 18 -3.87 2.41 11.10
CA ALA A 18 -3.07 3.40 10.38
C ALA A 18 -1.70 2.83 9.93
N GLY A 19 -0.84 3.68 9.38
CA GLY A 19 0.50 3.31 8.91
C GLY A 19 0.51 3.03 7.41
N HIS A 20 1.10 3.96 6.66
CA HIS A 20 1.19 3.93 5.19
C HIS A 20 2.64 3.96 4.69
N GLU A 21 3.61 3.94 5.58
CA GLU A 21 5.04 3.88 5.26
C GLU A 21 5.60 2.56 5.78
N PHE A 22 5.80 1.58 4.88
CA PHE A 22 6.26 0.25 5.29
C PHE A 22 6.93 -0.55 4.17
N GLY A 23 7.79 -1.47 4.61
CA GLY A 23 8.24 -2.63 3.87
C GLY A 23 8.13 -3.86 4.77
N GLY A 24 8.35 -5.04 4.19
CA GLY A 24 8.30 -6.28 4.96
C GLY A 24 8.59 -7.51 4.11
N GLU A 25 8.51 -8.67 4.76
CA GLU A 25 8.62 -9.97 4.12
C GLU A 25 7.23 -10.50 3.73
N ILE A 26 7.11 -10.99 2.50
CA ILE A 26 5.88 -11.63 2.04
C ILE A 26 5.72 -12.97 2.76
N VAL A 27 4.62 -13.15 3.49
CA VAL A 27 4.30 -14.43 4.13
C VAL A 27 3.37 -15.32 3.30
N GLU A 28 2.53 -14.71 2.46
CA GLU A 28 1.58 -15.40 1.58
C GLU A 28 1.29 -14.52 0.34
N VAL A 29 1.01 -15.16 -0.80
CA VAL A 29 0.57 -14.47 -2.03
C VAL A 29 -0.77 -15.01 -2.50
N GLY A 30 -1.56 -14.16 -3.15
CA GLY A 30 -2.82 -14.61 -3.77
C GLY A 30 -2.57 -15.62 -4.88
N LYS A 31 -3.54 -16.52 -5.11
CA LYS A 31 -3.44 -17.66 -6.06
C LYS A 31 -3.00 -17.29 -7.49
N ASP A 32 -3.30 -16.08 -7.95
CA ASP A 32 -3.03 -15.60 -9.31
C ASP A 32 -1.75 -14.75 -9.39
N VAL A 33 -1.03 -14.58 -8.27
CA VAL A 33 0.23 -13.83 -8.21
C VAL A 33 1.38 -14.77 -8.56
N THR A 34 2.08 -14.47 -9.66
CA THR A 34 3.21 -15.28 -10.15
C THR A 34 4.56 -14.57 -10.09
N SER A 35 4.55 -13.24 -9.93
CA SER A 35 5.76 -12.40 -9.94
C SER A 35 6.41 -12.20 -8.57
N LEU A 36 5.76 -12.65 -7.50
CA LEU A 36 6.19 -12.52 -6.11
C LEU A 36 6.02 -13.86 -5.40
N HIS A 37 6.80 -14.09 -4.35
CA HIS A 37 6.74 -15.33 -3.58
C HIS A 37 6.99 -15.07 -2.08
N GLY A 38 6.61 -16.04 -1.25
CA GLY A 38 6.86 -15.98 0.19
C GLY A 38 8.36 -15.94 0.52
N GLY A 39 8.74 -15.22 1.57
CA GLY A 39 10.13 -14.96 1.98
C GLY A 39 10.77 -13.76 1.27
N GLN A 40 10.14 -13.22 0.24
CA GLN A 40 10.68 -12.09 -0.51
C GLN A 40 10.44 -10.77 0.24
N ARG A 41 11.48 -9.95 0.39
CA ARG A 41 11.36 -8.61 0.98
C ARG A 41 10.88 -7.59 -0.05
N VAL A 42 9.95 -6.74 0.36
CA VAL A 42 9.34 -5.71 -0.50
C VAL A 42 9.18 -4.37 0.23
N ALA A 43 9.30 -3.28 -0.51
CA ALA A 43 8.72 -2.00 -0.14
C ALA A 43 7.32 -1.89 -0.77
N VAL A 44 6.40 -1.20 -0.11
CA VAL A 44 5.02 -1.08 -0.59
C VAL A 44 4.69 0.36 -0.93
N ASP A 45 4.17 0.61 -2.13
CA ASP A 45 3.51 1.88 -2.45
C ASP A 45 2.08 1.85 -1.87
N PRO A 46 1.77 2.68 -0.85
CA PRO A 46 0.43 2.68 -0.26
C PRO A 46 -0.62 3.32 -1.18
N ASN A 47 -0.22 3.99 -2.28
CA ASN A 47 -1.09 4.77 -3.15
C ASN A 47 -1.70 3.91 -4.26
N LEU A 48 -2.93 3.47 -4.06
CA LEU A 48 -3.62 2.59 -4.97
C LEU A 48 -4.47 3.41 -5.95
N SER A 49 -3.88 3.72 -7.10
CA SER A 49 -4.65 4.25 -8.23
C SER A 49 -5.53 3.17 -8.87
N CYS A 50 -6.68 3.55 -9.44
CA CYS A 50 -7.61 2.59 -10.07
C CYS A 50 -7.20 2.15 -11.49
N GLY A 51 -6.22 2.81 -12.11
CA GLY A 51 -5.73 2.48 -13.46
C GLY A 51 -6.68 2.81 -14.62
N GLN A 52 -7.93 3.23 -14.37
CA GLN A 52 -8.96 3.35 -15.41
C GLN A 52 -9.62 4.72 -15.55
N CYS A 53 -9.48 5.62 -14.55
CA CYS A 53 -10.05 6.96 -14.61
C CYS A 53 -9.29 7.87 -15.60
N HIS A 54 -9.84 9.05 -15.90
CA HIS A 54 -9.24 10.03 -16.81
C HIS A 54 -7.75 10.28 -16.51
N PHE A 55 -7.41 10.65 -15.28
CA PHE A 55 -6.03 10.92 -14.87
C PHE A 55 -5.13 9.69 -14.93
N CYS A 56 -5.64 8.50 -14.60
CA CYS A 56 -4.85 7.27 -14.72
C CYS A 56 -4.48 6.96 -16.18
N ARG A 57 -5.39 7.22 -17.13
CA ARG A 57 -5.13 7.01 -18.57
C ARG A 57 -4.16 8.02 -19.16
N GLU A 58 -3.94 9.14 -18.47
CA GLU A 58 -2.97 10.18 -18.82
C GLU A 58 -1.65 10.04 -18.03
N GLU A 59 -1.41 8.88 -17.41
CA GLU A 59 -0.23 8.61 -16.57
C GLU A 59 -0.10 9.52 -15.34
N ALA A 60 -1.15 10.29 -15.02
CA ALA A 60 -1.26 11.15 -13.85
C ALA A 60 -1.92 10.40 -12.68
N ALA A 61 -1.38 9.22 -12.33
CA ALA A 61 -1.99 8.32 -11.33
C ALA A 61 -2.13 8.94 -9.92
N ASN A 62 -1.31 9.94 -9.60
CA ASN A 62 -1.40 10.74 -8.36
C ASN A 62 -2.67 11.62 -8.29
N HIS A 63 -3.35 11.85 -9.41
CA HIS A 63 -4.65 12.53 -9.48
C HIS A 63 -5.83 11.57 -9.65
N CYS A 64 -5.64 10.28 -9.34
CA CYS A 64 -6.69 9.28 -9.50
C CYS A 64 -8.00 9.67 -8.80
N LEU A 65 -9.11 9.63 -9.54
CA LEU A 65 -10.45 9.95 -9.02
C LEU A 65 -11.00 8.89 -8.05
N ASN A 66 -10.45 7.68 -8.11
CA ASN A 66 -10.86 6.53 -7.29
C ASN A 66 -9.63 5.99 -6.54
N TRP A 67 -8.85 6.91 -5.95
CA TRP A 67 -7.67 6.56 -5.18
C TRP A 67 -8.06 5.88 -3.87
N GLU A 68 -7.30 4.86 -3.49
CA GLU A 68 -7.32 4.29 -2.14
C GLU A 68 -5.90 4.34 -1.55
N GLY A 69 -5.83 4.48 -0.22
CA GLY A 69 -4.58 4.52 0.52
C GLY A 69 -4.52 3.45 1.61
N ILE A 70 -3.55 2.54 1.52
CA ILE A 70 -3.24 1.61 2.62
C ILE A 70 -2.82 2.43 3.84
N GLY A 71 -3.48 2.24 4.99
CA GLY A 71 -3.27 3.04 6.20
C GLY A 71 -4.02 4.38 6.23
N VAL A 72 -4.88 4.65 5.25
CA VAL A 72 -5.70 5.86 5.16
C VAL A 72 -7.17 5.54 4.91
N THR A 73 -7.48 4.89 3.78
CA THR A 73 -8.83 4.44 3.41
C THR A 73 -8.99 2.93 3.54
N LEU A 74 -7.86 2.20 3.60
CA LEU A 74 -7.77 0.75 3.82
C LEU A 74 -6.92 0.48 5.08
N PRO A 75 -7.05 -0.70 5.73
CA PRO A 75 -6.20 -1.08 6.85
C PRO A 75 -4.71 -1.04 6.49
N GLY A 76 -3.90 -0.44 7.38
CA GLY A 76 -2.47 -0.18 7.19
C GLY A 76 -1.53 -1.08 7.99
N ALA A 77 -0.28 -0.64 8.06
CA ALA A 77 0.86 -1.43 8.52
C ALA A 77 1.27 -1.22 9.98
N PHE A 78 0.54 -0.43 10.78
CA PHE A 78 0.69 -0.45 12.25
C PHE A 78 0.02 -1.71 12.85
N ALA A 79 0.39 -2.87 12.31
CA ALA A 79 -0.06 -4.22 12.63
C ALA A 79 1.05 -5.21 12.26
N GLN A 80 0.95 -6.46 12.73
CA GLN A 80 1.91 -7.51 12.39
C GLN A 80 1.80 -7.99 10.93
N TYR A 81 0.63 -7.81 10.31
CA TYR A 81 0.34 -8.20 8.94
C TYR A 81 -0.52 -7.14 8.26
N VAL A 82 -0.31 -6.97 6.96
CA VAL A 82 -1.08 -6.06 6.11
C VAL A 82 -1.22 -6.68 4.72
N ALA A 83 -2.39 -6.51 4.11
CA ALA A 83 -2.63 -6.94 2.74
C ALA A 83 -2.33 -5.79 1.78
N ALA A 84 -1.55 -6.07 0.72
CA ALA A 84 -1.26 -5.12 -0.34
C ALA A 84 -1.45 -5.79 -1.71
N PRO A 85 -1.96 -5.08 -2.73
CA PRO A 85 -1.99 -5.60 -4.09
C PRO A 85 -0.57 -5.89 -4.58
N ALA A 86 -0.37 -7.03 -5.27
CA ALA A 86 0.96 -7.41 -5.79
C ALA A 86 1.63 -6.31 -6.64
N ARG A 87 0.83 -5.54 -7.39
CA ARG A 87 1.31 -4.39 -8.20
C ARG A 87 1.88 -3.23 -7.39
N ALA A 88 1.63 -3.18 -6.10
CA ALA A 88 2.12 -2.15 -5.19
C ALA A 88 3.35 -2.63 -4.40
N CYS A 89 3.75 -3.90 -4.55
CA CYS A 89 4.89 -4.49 -3.85
C CYS A 89 6.12 -4.47 -4.75
N TYR A 90 7.16 -3.77 -4.32
CA TYR A 90 8.42 -3.61 -5.04
C TYR A 90 9.51 -4.45 -4.37
N PRO A 91 10.08 -5.46 -5.07
CA PRO A 91 11.17 -6.29 -4.53
C PRO A 91 12.34 -5.45 -4.07
N LEU A 92 12.81 -5.71 -2.85
CA LEU A 92 14.04 -5.10 -2.32
C LEU A 92 15.24 -6.00 -2.63
N PRO A 93 16.42 -5.43 -2.90
CA PRO A 93 17.64 -6.22 -3.05
C PRO A 93 18.06 -6.82 -1.71
N ASP A 94 18.63 -8.04 -1.74
CA ASP A 94 19.12 -8.73 -0.54
C ASP A 94 20.19 -7.94 0.23
N SER A 95 20.92 -7.06 -0.47
CA SER A 95 21.95 -6.20 0.11
C SER A 95 21.39 -5.07 0.99
N LEU A 96 20.10 -4.76 0.91
CA LEU A 96 19.49 -3.76 1.77
C LEU A 96 19.28 -4.35 3.16
N THR A 97 19.92 -3.77 4.17
CA THR A 97 19.73 -4.16 5.57
C THR A 97 18.51 -3.46 6.14
N ASP A 98 17.92 -4.07 7.16
CA ASP A 98 16.82 -3.49 7.92
C ASP A 98 17.28 -2.33 8.81
#